data_AF-A0A7X6ZE29-F1
#
_entry.id   AF-A0A7X6ZE29-F1
#
_cell.length_a   1.000
_cell.length_b   1.000
_cell.length_c   1.000
_cell.angle_alpha   90.00
_cell.angle_beta   90.00
_cell.angle_gamma   90.00
#
_symmetry.space_group_name_H-M   'P 1'
#
loop_
_entity.id
_entity.type
_entity.pdbx_description
1 polymer ?
#
loop_
_entity_poly.entity_id
_entity_poly.type
_entity_poly.pdbx_seq_one_letter_code
_entity_poly.pdbx_strand_id
1 'polypeptide(L)'
;MRSIIRKLDRELLLNSEEYNCLVERLKILRQQSPDSYRLFYDRYAPVILEEYIPELPLFSSDLDDFISFLCFNPELIDNWENNFTSFPLELHPFLTYLKSSSEIRFKRWLNDLLHSSKPLELPTKREKELVVKYEEGNPYKETGIKNHFDRLSRYPFISRLQTYRYLTRSKAVRDRIEYLRPDQLGGIFTNKEKSIYYYIFLTESNEHKARYACSFLNQIFYGS
;
A
#
# COMPACT_ATOMS: atom_id res chain seq x y z
N MET A 1 -7.19 -21.64 -12.81
CA MET A 1 -5.86 -21.15 -13.26
C MET A 1 -5.55 -21.39 -14.73
N ARG A 2 -5.67 -22.60 -15.28
CA ARG A 2 -5.29 -22.87 -16.67
C ARG A 2 -6.08 -22.05 -17.71
N SER A 3 -7.36 -21.76 -17.43
CA SER A 3 -8.20 -20.86 -18.23
C SER A 3 -7.75 -19.40 -18.17
N ILE A 4 -7.40 -18.91 -16.98
CA ILE A 4 -6.91 -17.55 -16.74
C ILE A 4 -5.57 -17.33 -17.46
N ILE A 5 -4.61 -18.25 -17.32
CA ILE A 5 -3.33 -18.17 -18.04
C ILE A 5 -3.55 -18.16 -19.55
N ARG A 6 -4.42 -19.03 -20.07
CA ARG A 6 -4.75 -19.04 -21.51
C ARG A 6 -5.37 -17.72 -22.00
N LYS A 7 -6.10 -16.99 -21.14
CA LYS A 7 -6.60 -15.66 -21.47
C LYS A 7 -5.47 -14.64 -21.48
N LEU A 8 -4.60 -14.66 -20.48
CA LEU A 8 -3.41 -13.80 -20.42
C LEU A 8 -2.46 -14.03 -21.61
N ASP A 9 -2.23 -15.29 -22.00
CA ASP A 9 -1.44 -15.67 -23.19
C ASP A 9 -2.04 -15.14 -24.51
N ARG A 10 -3.35 -14.86 -24.51
CA ARG A 10 -4.10 -14.35 -25.66
C ARG A 10 -4.44 -12.87 -25.54
N GLU A 11 -3.90 -12.18 -24.52
CA GLU A 11 -4.19 -10.78 -24.21
C GLU A 11 -5.70 -10.50 -24.06
N LEU A 12 -6.46 -11.49 -23.59
CA LEU A 12 -7.89 -11.38 -23.36
C LEU A 12 -8.16 -10.87 -21.94
N LEU A 13 -9.14 -9.98 -21.83
CA LEU A 13 -9.58 -9.43 -20.55
C LEU A 13 -10.17 -10.53 -19.64
N LEU A 14 -9.68 -10.57 -18.41
CA LEU A 14 -10.27 -11.21 -17.24
C LEU A 14 -11.47 -10.39 -16.74
N ASN A 15 -12.54 -11.09 -16.37
CA ASN A 15 -13.63 -10.47 -15.59
C ASN A 15 -13.23 -10.35 -14.10
N SER A 16 -14.05 -9.67 -13.30
CA SER A 16 -13.76 -9.41 -11.89
C SER A 16 -13.56 -10.67 -11.04
N GLU A 17 -14.31 -11.75 -11.30
CA GLU A 17 -14.15 -13.02 -10.57
C GLU A 17 -12.84 -13.73 -10.93
N GLU A 18 -12.49 -13.75 -12.21
CA GLU A 18 -11.25 -14.32 -12.73
C GLU A 18 -10.04 -13.55 -12.22
N TYR A 19 -10.12 -12.22 -12.21
CA TYR A 19 -9.09 -11.36 -11.66
C TYR A 19 -8.89 -11.63 -10.16
N ASN A 20 -9.96 -11.69 -9.38
CA ASN A 20 -9.88 -12.01 -7.95
C ASN A 20 -9.26 -13.40 -7.71
N CYS A 21 -9.66 -14.40 -8.50
CA CYS A 21 -9.08 -15.73 -8.44
C CYS A 21 -7.57 -15.72 -8.76
N LEU A 22 -7.15 -14.92 -9.74
CA LEU A 22 -5.74 -14.74 -10.09
C LEU A 22 -4.97 -14.11 -8.93
N VAL A 23 -5.46 -13.01 -8.36
CA VAL A 23 -4.80 -12.30 -7.24
C VAL A 23 -4.63 -13.20 -6.03
N GLU A 24 -5.69 -13.90 -5.60
CA GLU A 24 -5.62 -14.81 -4.46
C GLU A 24 -4.64 -15.96 -4.73
N ARG A 25 -4.63 -16.49 -5.95
CA ARG A 25 -3.70 -17.55 -6.30
C ARG A 25 -2.25 -17.07 -6.34
N LEU A 26 -2.01 -15.85 -6.80
CA LEU A 26 -0.68 -15.24 -6.83
C LEU A 26 -0.16 -14.94 -5.42
N LYS A 27 -1.02 -14.53 -4.48
CA LYS A 27 -0.66 -14.42 -3.06
C LYS A 27 -0.15 -15.76 -2.51
N ILE A 28 -0.89 -16.84 -2.76
CA ILE A 28 -0.51 -18.19 -2.33
C ILE A 28 0.81 -18.61 -3.03
N LEU A 29 0.92 -18.39 -4.34
CA LEU A 29 2.09 -18.77 -5.12
C LEU A 29 3.36 -18.06 -4.62
N ARG A 30 3.25 -16.77 -4.30
CA ARG A 30 4.36 -15.97 -3.77
C ARG A 30 4.86 -16.48 -2.42
N GLN A 31 3.97 -16.97 -1.56
CA GLN A 31 4.33 -17.54 -0.26
C GLN A 31 4.91 -18.95 -0.38
N GLN A 32 4.34 -19.79 -1.25
CA GLN A 32 4.68 -21.21 -1.33
C GLN A 32 5.82 -21.51 -2.31
N SER A 33 5.97 -20.71 -3.36
CA SER A 33 6.98 -20.90 -4.41
C SER A 33 7.40 -19.56 -5.03
N PRO A 34 8.28 -18.80 -4.35
CA PRO A 34 8.75 -17.48 -4.81
C PRO A 34 9.36 -17.50 -6.21
N ASP A 35 10.10 -18.55 -6.57
CA ASP A 35 10.72 -18.67 -7.90
C ASP A 35 9.67 -18.82 -9.02
N SER A 36 8.63 -19.62 -8.78
CA SER A 36 7.52 -19.77 -9.73
C SER A 36 6.72 -18.48 -9.86
N TYR A 37 6.58 -17.74 -8.76
CA TYR A 37 5.97 -16.42 -8.79
C TYR A 37 6.79 -15.42 -9.59
N ARG A 38 8.11 -15.42 -9.45
CA ARG A 38 9.00 -14.53 -10.19
C ARG A 38 8.93 -14.78 -11.70
N LEU A 39 8.94 -16.04 -12.13
CA LEU A 39 8.75 -16.40 -13.54
C LEU A 39 7.39 -15.95 -14.08
N PHE A 40 6.34 -16.04 -13.26
CA PHE A 40 5.02 -15.53 -13.63
C PHE A 40 5.05 -13.99 -13.75
N TYR A 41 5.64 -13.31 -12.77
CA TYR A 41 5.78 -11.87 -12.72
C TYR A 41 6.51 -11.36 -13.97
N ASP A 42 7.69 -11.88 -14.27
CA ASP A 42 8.51 -11.44 -15.39
C ASP A 42 7.79 -11.59 -16.74
N ARG A 43 6.87 -12.56 -16.84
CA ARG A 43 6.13 -12.86 -18.08
C ARG A 43 4.82 -12.10 -18.23
N TYR A 44 4.06 -11.94 -17.14
CA TYR A 44 2.68 -11.46 -17.22
C TYR A 44 2.45 -10.15 -16.46
N ALA A 45 3.39 -9.67 -15.63
CA ALA A 45 3.25 -8.38 -14.97
C ALA A 45 3.02 -7.22 -15.95
N PRO A 46 3.70 -7.13 -17.11
CA PRO A 46 3.43 -6.05 -18.07
C PRO A 46 1.97 -6.03 -18.56
N VAL A 47 1.46 -7.20 -18.97
CA VAL A 47 0.08 -7.37 -19.46
C VAL A 47 -0.95 -7.08 -18.36
N ILE A 48 -0.67 -7.51 -17.13
CA ILE A 48 -1.56 -7.28 -15.98
C ILE A 48 -1.52 -5.81 -15.56
N LEU A 49 -0.36 -5.15 -15.57
CA LEU A 49 -0.21 -3.75 -15.16
C LEU A 49 -0.86 -2.77 -16.14
N GLU A 50 -0.85 -3.05 -17.44
CA GLU A 50 -1.49 -2.22 -18.46
C GLU A 50 -3.03 -2.25 -18.35
N GLU A 51 -3.60 -3.43 -18.10
CA GLU A 51 -5.05 -3.65 -18.15
C GLU A 51 -5.73 -3.64 -16.77
N TYR A 52 -5.03 -4.05 -15.72
CA TYR A 52 -5.55 -4.27 -14.37
C TYR A 52 -4.73 -3.48 -13.33
N ILE A 53 -5.23 -2.30 -12.95
CA ILE A 53 -4.71 -1.53 -11.82
C ILE A 53 -5.20 -2.21 -10.55
N PRO A 54 -4.38 -3.10 -9.97
CA PRO A 54 -3.31 -2.72 -9.07
C PRO A 54 -2.03 -3.59 -9.14
N GLU A 55 -0.92 -2.93 -8.82
CA GLU A 55 0.45 -3.45 -8.62
C GLU A 55 0.52 -4.93 -8.20
N LEU A 56 1.06 -5.78 -9.08
CA LEU A 56 1.56 -7.10 -8.69
C LEU A 56 2.85 -6.85 -7.88
N PRO A 57 2.98 -7.23 -6.60
CA PRO A 57 4.20 -6.93 -5.86
C PRO A 57 5.24 -8.01 -6.14
N LEU A 58 6.44 -7.64 -6.61
CA LEU A 58 7.51 -8.59 -6.95
C LEU A 58 7.94 -9.47 -5.75
N PHE A 59 7.85 -8.94 -4.55
CA PHE A 59 8.24 -9.63 -3.31
C PHE A 59 7.05 -9.74 -2.34
N SER A 60 7.21 -10.57 -1.31
CA SER A 60 6.21 -10.70 -0.24
C SER A 60 6.05 -9.42 0.57
N SER A 61 7.15 -8.66 0.70
CA SER A 61 7.19 -7.34 1.33
C SER A 61 7.60 -6.28 0.31
N ASP A 62 7.14 -5.05 0.45
CA ASP A 62 7.43 -3.96 -0.47
C ASP A 62 7.83 -2.66 0.25
N LEU A 63 7.77 -1.55 -0.48
CA LEU A 63 8.11 -0.23 0.04
C LEU A 63 7.25 0.16 1.25
N ASP A 64 5.96 -0.15 1.27
CA ASP A 64 5.10 0.21 2.40
C ASP A 64 5.52 -0.54 3.67
N ASP A 65 5.93 -1.81 3.56
CA ASP A 65 6.43 -2.59 4.71
C ASP A 65 7.77 -2.03 5.22
N PHE A 66 8.65 -1.65 4.30
CA PHE A 66 9.93 -1.05 4.64
C PHE A 66 9.75 0.29 5.37
N ILE A 67 8.93 1.19 4.83
CA ILE A 67 8.64 2.48 5.46
C ILE A 67 7.92 2.29 6.80
N SER A 68 6.94 1.40 6.86
CA SER A 68 6.24 1.05 8.11
C SER A 68 7.20 0.58 9.19
N PHE A 69 8.20 -0.24 8.84
CA PHE A 69 9.24 -0.68 9.77
C PHE A 69 10.12 0.47 10.25
N LEU A 70 10.55 1.36 9.34
CA LEU A 70 11.38 2.51 9.67
C LEU A 70 10.67 3.55 10.54
N CYS A 71 9.34 3.65 10.49
CA CYS A 71 8.56 4.53 11.36
C CYS A 71 8.83 4.29 12.85
N PHE A 72 9.20 3.06 13.23
CA PHE A 72 9.48 2.69 14.62
C PHE A 72 10.94 2.35 14.89
N ASN A 73 11.77 2.29 13.86
CA ASN A 73 13.21 2.05 13.97
C ASN A 73 13.96 3.14 13.18
N PRO A 74 13.75 4.43 13.48
CA PRO A 74 14.28 5.51 12.67
C PRO A 74 15.81 5.60 12.69
N GLU A 75 16.46 5.06 13.72
CA GLU A 75 17.91 4.91 13.77
C GLU A 75 18.48 4.07 12.62
N LEU A 76 17.65 3.27 11.94
CA LEU A 76 18.07 2.45 10.81
C LEU A 76 18.02 3.20 9.47
N ILE A 77 17.46 4.41 9.41
CA ILE A 77 17.29 5.15 8.14
C ILE A 77 18.63 5.45 7.47
N ASP A 78 19.63 5.90 8.23
CA ASP A 78 20.91 6.29 7.65
C ASP A 78 21.79 5.09 7.26
N ASN A 79 21.51 3.89 7.78
CA ASN A 79 22.40 2.73 7.64
C ASN A 79 21.68 1.42 7.26
N TRP A 80 20.48 1.49 6.68
CA TRP A 80 19.71 0.30 6.33
C TRP A 80 20.47 -0.63 5.35
N GLU A 81 21.29 -0.08 4.47
CA GLU A 81 22.06 -0.83 3.45
C GLU A 81 23.13 -1.76 4.03
N ASN A 82 23.63 -1.44 5.22
CA ASN A 82 24.70 -2.19 5.86
C ASN A 82 24.20 -2.97 7.09
N ASN A 83 22.93 -2.82 7.46
CA ASN A 83 22.35 -3.41 8.66
C ASN A 83 21.13 -4.29 8.37
N PHE A 84 21.25 -5.17 7.36
CA PHE A 84 20.17 -6.09 6.97
C PHE A 84 19.69 -6.98 8.11
N THR A 85 20.58 -7.33 9.04
CA THR A 85 20.25 -8.18 10.20
C THR A 85 19.26 -7.54 11.17
N SER A 86 19.13 -6.22 11.16
CA SER A 86 18.15 -5.51 12.00
C SER A 86 16.74 -5.48 11.38
N PHE A 87 16.60 -5.91 10.12
CA PHE A 87 15.32 -5.98 9.44
C PHE A 87 14.72 -7.39 9.48
N PRO A 88 13.38 -7.51 9.52
CA PRO A 88 12.66 -8.76 9.33
C PRO A 88 13.12 -9.50 8.07
N LEU A 89 13.21 -10.83 8.15
CA LEU A 89 13.69 -11.68 7.05
C LEU A 89 12.83 -11.53 5.79
N GLU A 90 11.53 -11.25 5.95
CA GLU A 90 10.58 -11.05 4.87
C GLU A 90 10.90 -9.80 4.02
N LEU A 91 11.62 -8.82 4.58
CA LEU A 91 12.06 -7.63 3.87
C LEU A 91 13.38 -7.84 3.11
N HIS A 92 14.18 -8.86 3.43
CA HIS A 92 15.51 -9.05 2.87
C HIS A 92 15.55 -9.14 1.33
N PRO A 93 14.62 -9.85 0.66
CA PRO A 93 14.57 -9.86 -0.80
C PRO A 93 14.33 -8.47 -1.39
N PHE A 94 13.40 -7.72 -0.81
CA PHE A 94 13.09 -6.34 -1.22
C PHE A 94 14.27 -5.41 -0.95
N LEU A 95 14.91 -5.49 0.22
CA LEU A 95 16.09 -4.68 0.55
C LEU A 95 17.28 -4.97 -0.36
N THR A 96 17.49 -6.23 -0.74
CA THR A 96 18.55 -6.60 -1.69
C THR A 96 18.30 -5.98 -3.06
N TYR A 97 17.05 -6.05 -3.53
CA TYR A 97 16.62 -5.41 -4.76
C TYR A 97 16.76 -3.88 -4.68
N LEU A 98 16.31 -3.27 -3.59
CA LEU A 98 16.40 -1.83 -3.34
C LEU A 98 17.85 -1.38 -3.30
N LYS A 99 18.75 -2.10 -2.63
CA LYS A 99 20.18 -1.80 -2.59
C LYS A 99 20.80 -1.81 -3.99
N SER A 100 20.46 -2.80 -4.82
CA SER A 100 20.95 -2.90 -6.20
C SER A 100 20.41 -1.80 -7.14
N SER A 101 19.26 -1.21 -6.81
CA SER A 101 18.58 -0.18 -7.61
C SER A 101 18.60 1.20 -6.97
N SER A 102 19.22 1.35 -5.79
CA SER A 102 19.07 2.54 -4.94
C SER A 102 19.70 3.77 -5.60
N GLU A 103 18.86 4.58 -6.22
CA GLU A 103 19.27 5.89 -6.70
C GLU A 103 19.47 6.87 -5.55
N ILE A 104 20.41 7.80 -5.70
CA ILE A 104 20.64 8.91 -4.75
C ILE A 104 19.34 9.68 -4.45
N ARG A 105 18.43 9.77 -5.43
CA ARG A 105 17.10 10.39 -5.27
C ARG A 105 16.22 9.69 -4.25
N PHE A 106 16.22 8.36 -4.24
CA PHE A 106 15.44 7.58 -3.28
C PHE A 106 15.95 7.80 -1.86
N LYS A 107 17.28 7.84 -1.65
CA LYS A 107 17.87 8.14 -0.33
C LYS A 107 17.47 9.52 0.16
N ARG A 108 17.52 10.52 -0.72
CA ARG A 108 17.12 11.88 -0.38
C ARG A 108 15.63 11.94 -0.02
N TRP A 109 14.77 11.34 -0.83
CA TRP A 109 13.34 11.25 -0.54
C TRP A 109 13.06 10.53 0.78
N LEU A 110 13.73 9.40 1.05
CA LEU A 110 13.57 8.66 2.31
C LEU A 110 14.00 9.49 3.52
N ASN A 111 15.12 10.19 3.39
CA ASN A 111 15.61 11.11 4.41
C ASN A 111 14.63 12.26 4.62
N ASP A 112 14.14 12.89 3.57
CA ASP A 112 13.15 13.95 3.69
C ASP A 112 11.86 13.42 4.32
N LEU A 113 11.38 12.23 3.94
CA LEU A 113 10.16 11.61 4.46
C LEU A 113 10.23 11.21 5.93
N LEU A 114 11.41 10.90 6.49
CA LEU A 114 11.54 10.41 7.87
C LEU A 114 12.40 11.29 8.80
N HIS A 115 13.21 12.22 8.27
CA HIS A 115 13.97 13.20 9.05
C HIS A 115 13.29 14.58 9.13
N SER A 116 12.52 15.00 8.11
CA SER A 116 11.73 16.25 8.20
C SER A 116 10.56 16.13 9.20
N SER A 117 10.42 14.95 9.77
CA SER A 117 9.17 14.29 9.99
C SER A 117 9.47 13.36 11.16
N LYS A 118 9.55 13.94 12.36
CA LYS A 118 10.01 13.22 13.55
C LYS A 118 9.09 12.02 13.76
N PRO A 119 9.58 10.77 13.67
CA PRO A 119 8.74 9.57 13.84
C PRO A 119 8.06 9.51 15.21
N LEU A 120 8.66 10.16 16.21
CA LEU A 120 8.10 10.39 17.55
C LEU A 120 6.77 11.19 17.53
N GLU A 121 6.46 11.88 16.44
CA GLU A 121 5.20 12.60 16.21
C GLU A 121 4.14 11.74 15.50
N LEU A 122 4.46 10.53 15.03
CA LEU A 122 3.41 9.62 14.56
C LEU A 122 2.54 9.14 15.75
N PRO A 123 1.27 8.82 15.49
CA PRO A 123 0.44 8.17 16.49
C PRO A 123 1.06 6.83 16.92
N THR A 124 0.79 6.41 18.14
CA THR A 124 1.33 5.16 18.68
C THR A 124 0.92 3.93 17.86
N LYS A 125 1.70 2.84 17.96
CA LYS A 125 1.35 1.56 17.33
C LYS A 125 0.01 1.04 17.86
N ARG A 126 -0.84 0.50 16.98
CA ARG A 126 -2.06 -0.19 17.36
C ARG A 126 -1.75 -1.45 18.16
N GLU A 127 -2.50 -1.66 19.23
CA GLU A 127 -2.45 -2.90 20.02
C GLU A 127 -3.37 -3.99 19.46
N LYS A 128 -4.42 -3.59 18.74
CA LYS A 128 -5.44 -4.49 18.17
C LYS A 128 -5.29 -4.58 16.66
N GLU A 129 -5.87 -5.63 16.10
CA GLU A 129 -5.99 -5.77 14.65
C GLU A 129 -6.75 -4.59 14.04
N LEU A 130 -6.37 -4.23 12.82
CA LEU A 130 -7.02 -3.18 12.06
C LEU A 130 -8.47 -3.57 11.76
N VAL A 131 -9.40 -2.65 12.01
CA VAL A 131 -10.79 -2.81 11.58
C VAL A 131 -10.96 -2.19 10.20
N VAL A 132 -11.48 -2.95 9.23
CA VAL A 132 -11.80 -2.44 7.89
C VAL A 132 -13.28 -2.56 7.63
N LYS A 133 -13.93 -1.46 7.26
CA LYS A 133 -15.36 -1.39 6.93
C LYS A 133 -15.54 -0.85 5.52
N TYR A 134 -16.22 -1.64 4.69
CA TYR A 134 -16.66 -1.22 3.38
C TYR A 134 -18.14 -0.87 3.43
N GLU A 135 -18.55 0.11 2.65
CA GLU A 135 -19.95 0.45 2.45
C GLU A 135 -20.63 -0.76 1.77
N GLU A 136 -21.76 -1.20 2.33
CA GLU A 136 -22.44 -2.48 2.01
C GLU A 136 -21.62 -3.76 2.29
N GLY A 137 -20.46 -3.67 2.94
CA GLY A 137 -19.68 -4.83 3.37
C GLY A 137 -18.93 -5.56 2.24
N ASN A 138 -18.87 -4.99 1.03
CA ASN A 138 -18.20 -5.62 -0.10
C ASN A 138 -16.84 -4.94 -0.43
N PRO A 139 -15.69 -5.53 -0.04
CA PRO A 139 -14.36 -5.02 -0.37
C PRO A 139 -14.06 -4.94 -1.87
N TYR A 140 -14.75 -5.75 -2.68
CA TYR A 140 -14.53 -5.87 -4.11
C TYR A 140 -15.55 -5.10 -4.94
N LYS A 141 -16.43 -4.32 -4.31
CA LYS A 141 -17.43 -3.52 -5.01
C LYS A 141 -16.78 -2.55 -5.99
N GLU A 142 -15.62 -2.02 -5.62
CA GLU A 142 -14.89 -1.04 -6.42
C GLU A 142 -13.47 -1.51 -6.69
N THR A 143 -13.07 -1.52 -7.96
CA THR A 143 -11.72 -1.93 -8.34
C THR A 143 -10.68 -1.03 -7.68
N GLY A 144 -9.67 -1.65 -7.05
CA GLY A 144 -8.51 -1.00 -6.46
C GLY A 144 -8.68 -0.52 -5.01
N ILE A 145 -9.91 -0.30 -4.49
CA ILE A 145 -10.09 0.23 -3.13
C ILE A 145 -9.56 -0.73 -2.06
N LYS A 146 -9.75 -2.04 -2.25
CA LYS A 146 -9.22 -3.05 -1.33
C LYS A 146 -7.71 -2.96 -1.28
N ASN A 147 -7.04 -2.86 -2.42
CA ASN A 147 -5.58 -2.77 -2.47
C ASN A 147 -5.08 -1.48 -1.83
N HIS A 148 -5.78 -0.36 -2.05
CA HIS A 148 -5.48 0.91 -1.37
C HIS A 148 -5.60 0.77 0.15
N PHE A 149 -6.66 0.11 0.64
CA PHE A 149 -6.83 -0.17 2.06
C PHE A 149 -5.82 -1.18 2.59
N ASP A 150 -5.44 -2.19 1.81
CA ASP A 150 -4.39 -3.14 2.17
C ASP A 150 -3.04 -2.42 2.33
N ARG A 151 -2.72 -1.43 1.47
CA ARG A 151 -1.53 -0.59 1.64
C ARG A 151 -1.61 0.28 2.89
N LEU A 152 -2.71 1.01 3.08
CA LEU A 152 -2.94 1.79 4.31
C LEU A 152 -2.89 0.90 5.57
N SER A 153 -3.34 -0.35 5.50
CA SER A 153 -3.38 -1.26 6.65
C SER A 153 -2.02 -1.56 7.25
N ARG A 154 -0.95 -1.43 6.46
CA ARG A 154 0.44 -1.68 6.87
C ARG A 154 0.94 -0.61 7.81
N TYR A 155 0.32 0.56 7.83
CA TYR A 155 0.67 1.65 8.72
C TYR A 155 0.12 1.37 10.14
N PRO A 156 1.01 1.14 11.10
CA PRO A 156 0.67 0.56 12.40
C PRO A 156 -0.09 1.55 13.31
N PHE A 157 -0.01 2.84 13.02
CA PHE A 157 -0.73 3.89 13.72
C PHE A 157 -2.17 4.09 13.22
N ILE A 158 -2.61 3.30 12.22
CA ILE A 158 -3.98 3.29 11.72
C ILE A 158 -4.75 2.18 12.43
N SER A 159 -5.85 2.55 13.09
CA SER A 159 -6.70 1.66 13.90
C SER A 159 -7.93 1.17 13.13
N ARG A 160 -8.47 1.98 12.21
CA ARG A 160 -9.61 1.61 11.37
C ARG A 160 -9.61 2.32 10.02
N LEU A 161 -10.07 1.62 8.99
CA LEU A 161 -10.37 2.16 7.67
C LEU A 161 -11.85 1.99 7.37
N GLN A 162 -12.50 3.02 6.83
CA GLN A 162 -13.93 2.96 6.54
C GLN A 162 -14.32 3.77 5.31
N THR A 163 -14.87 3.14 4.27
CA THR A 163 -15.54 3.91 3.19
C THR A 163 -16.88 4.47 3.69
N TYR A 164 -17.26 5.66 3.22
CA TYR A 164 -18.52 6.27 3.65
C TYR A 164 -19.32 6.95 2.53
N ARG A 165 -18.74 7.16 1.34
CA ARG A 165 -19.48 7.75 0.22
C ARG A 165 -18.85 7.44 -1.13
N TYR A 166 -19.67 7.01 -2.08
CA TYR A 166 -19.31 6.92 -3.50
C TYR A 166 -19.83 8.14 -4.28
N LEU A 167 -18.96 8.86 -4.99
CA LEU A 167 -19.34 9.93 -5.92
C LEU A 167 -19.37 9.43 -7.35
N THR A 168 -20.58 9.19 -7.88
CA THR A 168 -20.81 8.68 -9.23
C THR A 168 -20.86 9.76 -10.32
N ARG A 169 -21.04 11.04 -9.96
CA ARG A 169 -21.29 12.13 -10.93
C ARG A 169 -20.13 13.11 -11.11
N SER A 170 -19.19 13.15 -10.19
CA SER A 170 -18.05 14.06 -10.23
C SER A 170 -16.85 13.39 -9.57
N LYS A 171 -15.84 13.06 -10.38
CA LYS A 171 -14.57 12.56 -9.86
C LYS A 171 -13.82 13.71 -9.18
N ALA A 172 -13.14 13.38 -8.09
CA ALA A 172 -12.16 14.29 -7.53
C ALA A 172 -11.03 14.49 -8.54
N VAL A 173 -10.51 15.71 -8.58
CA VAL A 173 -9.39 16.09 -9.47
C VAL A 173 -8.11 15.32 -9.11
N ARG A 174 -7.93 15.00 -7.83
CA ARG A 174 -6.80 14.26 -7.31
C ARG A 174 -7.17 13.51 -6.05
N ASP A 175 -6.53 12.36 -5.87
CA ASP A 175 -6.52 11.65 -4.60
C ASP A 175 -5.67 12.40 -3.59
N ARG A 176 -6.08 12.34 -2.33
CA ARG A 176 -5.42 13.01 -1.21
C ARG A 176 -5.96 12.50 0.12
N ILE A 177 -5.18 12.72 1.17
CA ILE A 177 -5.60 12.56 2.55
C ILE A 177 -5.70 13.95 3.19
N GLU A 178 -6.75 14.19 3.98
CA GLU A 178 -7.03 15.46 4.64
C GLU A 178 -7.17 15.23 6.14
N TYR A 179 -6.64 16.16 6.92
CA TYR A 179 -6.90 16.21 8.36
C TYR A 179 -8.37 16.59 8.59
N LEU A 180 -9.06 15.82 9.44
CA LEU A 180 -10.43 16.15 9.85
C LEU A 180 -10.50 16.47 11.35
N ARG A 181 -9.97 15.57 12.19
CA ARG A 181 -10.04 15.62 13.65
C ARG A 181 -8.78 15.01 14.28
N PRO A 182 -8.54 15.23 15.59
CA PRO A 182 -7.36 14.71 16.28
C PRO A 182 -7.13 13.18 16.21
N ASP A 183 -8.15 12.38 15.90
CA ASP A 183 -8.08 10.92 15.75
C ASP A 183 -8.52 10.43 14.36
N GLN A 184 -8.78 11.34 13.42
CA GLN A 184 -9.46 11.01 12.17
C GLN A 184 -8.94 11.83 10.99
N LEU A 185 -8.61 11.12 9.90
CA LEU A 185 -8.31 11.69 8.59
C LEU A 185 -9.39 11.29 7.59
N GLY A 186 -9.57 12.12 6.57
CA GLY A 186 -10.40 11.84 5.40
C GLY A 186 -9.49 11.47 4.23
N GLY A 187 -9.94 10.56 3.37
CA GLY A 187 -9.21 10.22 2.16
C GLY A 187 -10.14 10.13 0.97
N ILE A 188 -9.58 10.41 -0.20
CA ILE A 188 -10.25 10.25 -1.49
C ILE A 188 -9.43 9.27 -2.31
N PHE A 189 -10.10 8.24 -2.82
CA PHE A 189 -9.54 7.27 -3.76
C PHE A 189 -10.35 7.33 -5.05
N THR A 190 -9.69 7.47 -6.19
CA THR A 190 -10.36 7.62 -7.49
C THR A 190 -9.93 6.51 -8.42
N ASN A 191 -10.91 5.79 -8.97
CA ASN A 191 -10.67 4.78 -10.00
C ASN A 191 -11.12 5.28 -11.39
N LYS A 192 -11.08 4.40 -12.39
CA LYS A 192 -11.51 4.71 -13.78
C LYS A 192 -12.96 5.18 -13.89
N GLU A 193 -13.81 4.97 -12.89
CA GLU A 193 -15.26 5.24 -12.96
C GLU A 193 -15.73 6.33 -11.98
N LYS A 194 -15.24 6.33 -10.74
CA LYS A 194 -15.77 7.17 -9.66
C LYS A 194 -14.72 7.49 -8.59
N SER A 195 -15.07 8.41 -7.69
CA SER A 195 -14.29 8.69 -6.48
C SER A 195 -14.99 8.14 -5.24
N ILE A 196 -14.19 7.63 -4.32
CA ILE A 196 -14.61 6.98 -3.08
C ILE A 196 -14.03 7.77 -1.93
N TYR A 197 -14.89 8.20 -1.03
CA TYR A 197 -14.48 8.86 0.20
C TYR A 197 -14.42 7.83 1.32
N TYR A 198 -13.36 7.94 2.10
CA TYR A 198 -13.12 7.07 3.23
C TYR A 198 -12.54 7.84 4.42
N TYR A 199 -12.63 7.24 5.58
CA TYR A 199 -12.00 7.68 6.81
C TYR A 199 -10.83 6.77 7.15
N ILE A 200 -9.79 7.40 7.69
CA ILE A 200 -8.67 6.75 8.35
C ILE A 200 -8.76 7.15 9.82
N PHE A 201 -8.94 6.18 10.70
CA PHE A 201 -8.90 6.40 12.14
C PHE A 201 -7.53 6.07 12.67
N LEU A 202 -7.03 6.95 13.53
CA LEU A 202 -5.74 6.82 14.18
C LEU A 202 -5.89 6.10 15.52
N THR A 203 -4.78 5.69 16.10
CA THR A 203 -4.72 4.96 17.37
C THR A 203 -4.92 5.85 18.59
N GLU A 204 -4.65 7.15 18.47
CA GLU A 204 -4.81 8.13 19.54
C GLU A 204 -5.41 9.44 19.02
N SER A 205 -6.02 10.18 19.94
CA SER A 205 -6.60 11.50 19.68
C SER A 205 -5.58 12.57 20.03
N ASN A 206 -4.82 13.03 19.03
CA ASN A 206 -3.82 14.08 19.18
C ASN A 206 -3.70 14.89 17.88
N GLU A 207 -4.01 16.18 17.93
CA GLU A 207 -4.06 17.03 16.75
C GLU A 207 -2.73 17.12 16.02
N HIS A 208 -1.63 17.36 16.75
CA HIS A 208 -0.31 17.50 16.16
C HIS A 208 0.10 16.21 15.44
N LYS A 209 -0.08 15.07 16.10
CA LYS A 209 0.24 13.77 15.52
C LYS A 209 -0.65 13.41 14.33
N ALA A 210 -1.93 13.77 14.38
CA ALA A 210 -2.86 13.53 13.27
C ALA A 210 -2.53 14.38 12.04
N ARG A 211 -2.22 15.66 12.22
CA ARG A 211 -1.78 16.54 11.11
C ARG A 211 -0.49 16.02 10.49
N TYR A 212 0.43 15.57 11.33
CA TYR A 212 1.68 15.00 10.86
C TYR A 212 1.46 13.67 10.12
N ALA A 213 0.70 12.72 10.67
CA ALA A 213 0.31 11.48 9.99
C ALA A 213 -0.39 11.75 8.64
N CYS A 214 -1.22 12.79 8.56
CA CYS A 214 -1.83 13.23 7.31
C CYS A 214 -0.77 13.64 6.27
N SER A 215 0.18 14.50 6.64
CA SER A 215 1.27 14.93 5.75
C SER A 215 2.12 13.75 5.30
N PHE A 216 2.52 12.90 6.25
CA PHE A 216 3.32 11.71 6.03
C PHE A 216 2.68 10.75 5.03
N LEU A 217 1.40 10.40 5.23
CA LEU A 217 0.68 9.52 4.30
C LEU A 217 0.50 10.17 2.93
N ASN A 218 0.29 11.49 2.82
CA ASN A 218 0.23 12.13 1.51
C ASN A 218 1.57 12.05 0.77
N GLN A 219 2.70 12.18 1.45
CA GLN A 219 4.02 12.06 0.83
C GLN A 219 4.29 10.65 0.30
N ILE A 220 3.81 9.61 0.99
CA ILE A 220 4.02 8.23 0.55
C ILE A 220 3.08 7.83 -0.59
N PHE A 221 1.80 8.19 -0.48
CA PHE A 221 0.79 7.73 -1.44
C PHE A 221 0.64 8.66 -2.64
N TYR A 222 0.94 9.95 -2.49
CA TYR A 222 0.68 10.98 -3.49
C TYR A 222 1.82 11.97 -3.67
N GLY A 223 2.96 11.77 -2.99
CA GLY A 223 4.17 12.55 -3.18
C GLY A 223 4.83 12.13 -4.49
N SER A 224 4.80 13.02 -5.47
CA SER A 224 5.50 12.90 -6.75
C SER A 224 6.46 14.07 -6.89
#